data_AF-A0A402A1I0-F1
#
_entry.id   AF-A0A402A1I0-F1
#
_cell.length_a   1.000
_cell.length_b   1.000
_cell.length_c   1.000
_cell.angle_alpha   90.00
_cell.angle_beta   90.00
_cell.angle_gamma   90.00
#
_symmetry.space_group_name_H-M   'P 1'
#
loop_
_entity.id
_entity.type
_entity.pdbx_description
1 polymer ?
#
loop_
_entity_poly.entity_id
_entity_poly.type
_entity_poly.pdbx_seq_one_letter_code
_entity_poly.pdbx_strand_id
1 'polypeptide(L)'
;MRRLQAIEIAEGALLADIAVVFHLIAVFLPVGSSFFQLLCFVAFAVLVLRRGLYVGMMGLVVGMFIVAVVIGPHSLFPMLLEGAGGLYLGLTMKRRFSHVAIIVLGALGGALFLYCWLFLLTLFFHLSLQSFFDSIHQAEEALFPVLASSYERMGQGEMWRQTIHPQLVAASNWLITYWWLSLYLALLTILLPVVVCVYVATNTLVRWLGYEVRPFPNDRFIHRLRWLFQRLIPRKMIKKVRSRF
;
A
#
# COMPACT_ATOMS: atom_id res chain seq x y z
N MET A 1 -17.22 27.11 7.71
CA MET A 1 -17.98 25.84 7.83
C MET A 1 -18.91 25.72 6.64
N ARG A 2 -18.78 24.67 5.82
CA ARG A 2 -19.61 24.45 4.62
C ARG A 2 -20.91 23.75 5.04
N ARG A 3 -22.09 24.26 4.65
CA ARG A 3 -23.37 23.56 4.87
C ARG A 3 -23.39 22.32 3.98
N LEU A 4 -23.18 21.15 4.58
CA LEU A 4 -23.36 19.87 3.91
C LEU A 4 -24.88 19.64 3.76
N GLN A 5 -25.36 19.35 2.55
CA GLN A 5 -26.76 18.93 2.40
C GLN A 5 -26.92 17.51 2.93
N ALA A 6 -28.10 17.15 3.45
CA ALA A 6 -28.35 15.84 4.07
C ALA A 6 -27.97 14.66 3.15
N ILE A 7 -28.21 14.79 1.84
CA ILE A 7 -27.81 13.82 0.82
C ILE A 7 -26.28 13.63 0.76
N GLU A 8 -25.51 14.68 0.95
CA GLU A 8 -24.05 14.61 0.88
C GLU A 8 -23.46 13.88 2.07
N ILE A 9 -24.08 14.06 3.24
CA ILE A 9 -23.71 13.36 4.48
C ILE A 9 -24.07 11.88 4.35
N ALA A 10 -25.27 11.57 3.84
CA ALA A 10 -25.73 10.20 3.65
C ALA A 10 -24.84 9.41 2.67
N GLU A 11 -24.49 9.99 1.52
CA GLU A 11 -23.56 9.34 0.58
C GLU A 11 -22.14 9.21 1.14
N GLY A 12 -21.68 10.20 1.91
CA GLY A 12 -20.37 10.17 2.54
C GLY A 12 -20.26 9.07 3.59
N ALA A 13 -21.29 8.94 4.43
CA ALA A 13 -21.40 7.87 5.41
C ALA A 13 -21.47 6.49 4.74
N LEU A 14 -22.31 6.32 3.72
CA LEU A 14 -22.46 5.05 3.02
C LEU A 14 -21.14 4.58 2.36
N LEU A 15 -20.37 5.48 1.76
CA LEU A 15 -19.07 5.14 1.18
C LEU A 15 -18.02 4.82 2.26
N ALA A 16 -18.05 5.50 3.40
CA ALA A 16 -17.17 5.20 4.53
C ALA A 16 -17.48 3.81 5.11
N ASP A 17 -18.76 3.48 5.28
CA ASP A 17 -19.21 2.17 5.77
C ASP A 17 -18.77 1.05 4.82
N ILE A 18 -18.91 1.25 3.51
CA ILE A 18 -18.41 0.29 2.51
C ILE A 18 -16.89 0.08 2.65
N ALA A 19 -16.13 1.15 2.87
CA ALA A 19 -14.68 1.06 3.05
C ALA A 19 -14.31 0.26 4.31
N VAL A 20 -15.04 0.48 5.41
CA VAL A 20 -14.90 -0.30 6.65
C VAL A 20 -15.25 -1.76 6.43
N VAL A 21 -16.34 -2.05 5.73
CA VAL A 21 -16.74 -3.43 5.40
C VAL A 21 -15.66 -4.12 4.58
N PHE A 22 -15.07 -3.47 3.57
CA PHE A 22 -13.95 -4.04 2.82
C PHE A 22 -12.73 -4.31 3.70
N HIS A 23 -12.41 -3.42 4.63
CA HIS A 23 -11.32 -3.64 5.58
C HIS A 23 -11.59 -4.86 6.48
N LEU A 24 -12.80 -4.97 7.05
CA LEU A 24 -13.20 -6.12 7.86
C LEU A 24 -13.09 -7.42 7.05
N ILE A 25 -13.61 -7.43 5.83
CA ILE A 25 -13.52 -8.59 4.94
C ILE A 25 -12.04 -8.95 4.66
N ALA A 26 -11.17 -7.97 4.43
CA ALA A 26 -9.75 -8.20 4.21
C ALA A 26 -9.06 -8.84 5.42
N VAL A 27 -9.47 -8.48 6.64
CA VAL A 27 -8.93 -9.05 7.88
C VAL A 27 -9.42 -10.48 8.10
N PHE A 28 -10.69 -10.77 7.81
CA PHE A 28 -11.26 -12.11 8.04
C PHE A 28 -11.04 -13.11 6.90
N LEU A 29 -10.73 -12.66 5.67
CA LEU A 29 -10.41 -13.54 4.55
C LEU A 29 -8.89 -13.63 4.30
N PRO A 30 -8.25 -14.77 4.60
CA PRO A 30 -6.82 -14.94 4.32
C PRO A 30 -6.51 -15.01 2.82
N VAL A 31 -7.45 -15.54 2.01
CA VAL A 31 -7.31 -15.62 0.56
C VAL A 31 -7.95 -14.41 -0.10
N GLY A 32 -7.12 -13.59 -0.77
CA GLY A 32 -7.59 -12.42 -1.50
C GLY A 32 -7.73 -11.14 -0.66
N SER A 33 -7.19 -11.10 0.56
CA SER A 33 -7.16 -9.91 1.41
C SER A 33 -6.67 -8.66 0.67
N SER A 34 -5.58 -8.80 -0.12
CA SER A 34 -5.00 -7.70 -0.90
C SER A 34 -5.99 -7.05 -1.89
N PHE A 35 -6.95 -7.81 -2.42
CA PHE A 35 -7.97 -7.26 -3.31
C PHE A 35 -8.97 -6.36 -2.54
N PHE A 36 -9.37 -6.77 -1.35
CA PHE A 36 -10.26 -5.98 -0.50
C PHE A 36 -9.57 -4.76 0.11
N GLN A 37 -8.29 -4.88 0.47
CA GLN A 37 -7.47 -3.72 0.87
C GLN A 37 -7.43 -2.69 -0.25
N LEU A 38 -7.19 -3.13 -1.49
CA LEU A 38 -7.22 -2.25 -2.66
C LEU A 38 -8.59 -1.56 -2.84
N LEU A 39 -9.69 -2.29 -2.63
CA LEU A 39 -11.04 -1.71 -2.68
C LEU A 39 -11.25 -0.66 -1.57
N CYS A 40 -10.65 -0.85 -0.40
CA CYS A 40 -10.67 0.14 0.69
C CYS A 40 -9.98 1.46 0.26
N PHE A 41 -8.77 1.39 -0.32
CA PHE A 41 -8.08 2.55 -0.90
C PHE A 41 -8.97 3.28 -1.91
N VAL A 42 -9.64 2.53 -2.79
CA VAL A 42 -10.51 3.08 -3.83
C VAL A 42 -11.74 3.75 -3.23
N ALA A 43 -12.39 3.12 -2.23
CA ALA A 43 -13.57 3.67 -1.59
C ALA A 43 -13.26 5.03 -0.92
N PHE A 44 -12.16 5.12 -0.18
CA PHE A 44 -11.72 6.39 0.41
C PHE A 44 -11.28 7.43 -0.65
N ALA A 45 -10.62 7.01 -1.73
CA ALA A 45 -10.28 7.90 -2.83
C ALA A 45 -11.54 8.48 -3.50
N VAL A 46 -12.53 7.64 -3.80
CA VAL A 46 -13.83 8.04 -4.38
C VAL A 46 -14.60 8.96 -3.44
N LEU A 47 -14.58 8.69 -2.13
CA LEU A 47 -15.18 9.55 -1.11
C LEU A 47 -14.62 10.97 -1.16
N VAL A 48 -13.29 11.12 -1.28
CA VAL A 48 -12.64 12.44 -1.39
C VAL A 48 -12.90 13.11 -2.74
N LEU A 49 -12.93 12.34 -3.83
CA LEU A 49 -13.29 12.85 -5.15
C LEU A 49 -14.71 13.44 -5.16
N ARG A 50 -15.69 12.72 -4.58
CA ARG A 50 -17.09 13.15 -4.50
C ARG A 50 -17.33 14.29 -3.53
N ARG A 51 -16.93 14.12 -2.27
CA ARG A 51 -17.37 14.98 -1.15
C ARG A 51 -16.26 15.84 -0.57
N GLY A 52 -15.01 15.59 -0.94
CA GLY A 52 -13.84 16.34 -0.49
C GLY A 52 -13.17 15.74 0.74
N LEU A 53 -12.05 16.37 1.13
CA LEU A 53 -11.17 15.86 2.18
C LEU A 53 -11.84 15.82 3.57
N TYR A 54 -12.64 16.83 3.90
CA TYR A 54 -13.27 16.94 5.22
C TYR A 54 -14.18 15.75 5.54
N VAL A 55 -15.07 15.40 4.61
CA VAL A 55 -15.97 14.24 4.75
C VAL A 55 -15.16 12.94 4.76
N GLY A 56 -14.10 12.86 3.95
CA GLY A 56 -13.19 11.72 3.96
C GLY A 56 -12.49 11.52 5.32
N MET A 57 -12.00 12.59 5.95
CA MET A 57 -11.38 12.53 7.28
C MET A 57 -12.38 12.11 8.36
N MET A 58 -13.60 12.65 8.33
CA MET A 58 -14.66 12.23 9.25
C MET A 58 -14.99 10.74 9.08
N GLY A 59 -15.12 10.28 7.83
CA GLY A 59 -15.32 8.86 7.52
C GLY A 59 -14.16 7.97 8.00
N LEU A 60 -12.92 8.46 7.88
CA LEU A 60 -11.74 7.74 8.38
C LEU A 60 -11.78 7.60 9.91
N VAL A 61 -12.09 8.67 10.64
CA VAL A 61 -12.18 8.65 12.11
C VAL A 61 -13.27 7.69 12.58
N VAL A 62 -14.45 7.75 11.96
CA VAL A 62 -15.56 6.83 12.27
C VAL A 62 -15.16 5.39 11.92
N GLY A 63 -14.54 5.17 10.78
CA GLY A 63 -14.09 3.83 10.37
C GLY A 63 -13.02 3.25 11.30
N MET A 64 -12.05 4.06 11.71
CA MET A 64 -11.07 3.67 12.72
C MET A 64 -11.73 3.30 14.05
N PHE A 65 -12.72 4.08 14.50
CA PHE A 65 -13.48 3.76 15.71
C PHE A 65 -14.19 2.41 15.60
N ILE A 66 -14.91 2.16 14.51
CA ILE A 66 -15.62 0.90 14.29
C ILE A 66 -14.63 -0.28 14.23
N VAL A 67 -13.54 -0.16 13.47
CA VAL A 67 -12.50 -1.19 13.36
C VAL A 67 -11.85 -1.48 14.72
N ALA A 68 -11.56 -0.44 15.50
CA ALA A 68 -10.99 -0.61 16.84
C ALA A 68 -11.94 -1.34 17.81
N VAL A 69 -13.24 -1.07 17.72
CA VAL A 69 -14.24 -1.74 18.56
C VAL A 69 -14.43 -3.20 18.14
N VAL A 70 -14.40 -3.50 16.84
CA VAL A 70 -14.69 -4.84 16.30
C VAL A 70 -13.49 -5.77 16.36
N ILE A 71 -12.31 -5.32 15.92
CA ILE A 71 -11.10 -6.15 15.80
C ILE A 71 -10.13 -5.88 16.96
N GLY A 72 -10.10 -4.63 17.44
CA GLY A 72 -9.18 -4.18 18.48
C GLY A 72 -8.23 -3.08 18.00
N PRO A 73 -7.45 -2.50 18.94
CA PRO A 73 -6.61 -1.33 18.67
C PRO A 73 -5.44 -1.60 17.70
N HIS A 74 -5.03 -2.86 17.53
CA HIS A 74 -3.94 -3.21 16.62
C HIS A 74 -4.29 -2.98 15.14
N SER A 75 -5.58 -3.10 14.76
CA SER A 75 -6.06 -2.88 13.39
C SER A 75 -6.22 -1.40 13.02
N LEU A 76 -6.03 -0.48 13.98
CA LEU A 76 -6.04 0.95 13.71
C LEU A 76 -4.95 1.36 12.71
N PHE A 77 -3.76 0.77 12.81
CA PHE A 77 -2.62 1.17 11.97
C PHE A 77 -2.78 0.74 10.51
N PRO A 78 -3.16 -0.51 10.20
CA PRO A 78 -3.53 -0.89 8.84
C PRO A 78 -4.67 -0.05 8.25
N MET A 79 -5.76 0.16 9.02
CA MET A 79 -6.90 0.98 8.58
C MET A 79 -6.49 2.44 8.33
N LEU A 80 -5.63 3.00 9.19
CA LEU A 80 -5.11 4.35 9.01
C LEU A 80 -4.23 4.44 7.76
N LEU A 81 -3.39 3.44 7.49
CA LEU A 81 -2.56 3.39 6.29
C LEU A 81 -3.40 3.30 5.01
N GLU A 82 -4.37 2.38 4.97
CA GLU A 82 -5.29 2.17 3.84
C GLU A 82 -6.17 3.40 3.61
N GLY A 83 -6.77 3.91 4.68
CA GLY A 83 -7.64 5.07 4.65
C GLY A 83 -6.89 6.36 4.31
N ALA A 84 -5.80 6.68 5.01
CA ALA A 84 -5.01 7.88 4.73
C ALA A 84 -4.39 7.83 3.33
N GLY A 85 -3.92 6.66 2.87
CA GLY A 85 -3.44 6.50 1.51
C GLY A 85 -4.55 6.67 0.46
N GLY A 86 -5.76 6.18 0.73
CA GLY A 86 -6.94 6.42 -0.10
C GLY A 86 -7.33 7.90 -0.15
N LEU A 87 -7.33 8.58 1.00
CA LEU A 87 -7.57 10.02 1.10
C LEU A 87 -6.52 10.82 0.31
N TYR A 88 -5.24 10.44 0.44
CA TYR A 88 -4.13 11.04 -0.28
C TYR A 88 -4.27 10.87 -1.80
N LEU A 89 -4.59 9.67 -2.27
CA LEU A 89 -4.85 9.40 -3.68
C LEU A 89 -6.04 10.22 -4.20
N GLY A 90 -7.15 10.24 -3.47
CA GLY A 90 -8.33 11.03 -3.84
C GLY A 90 -8.03 12.52 -3.93
N LEU A 91 -7.26 13.08 -2.98
CA LEU A 91 -6.87 14.48 -2.96
C LEU A 91 -5.94 14.83 -4.13
N THR A 92 -4.92 14.02 -4.37
CA THR A 92 -3.93 14.28 -5.43
C THR A 92 -4.52 14.11 -6.82
N MET A 93 -5.42 13.14 -7.02
CA MET A 93 -6.19 12.98 -8.25
C MET A 93 -7.12 14.18 -8.49
N LYS A 94 -7.82 14.64 -7.44
CA LYS A 94 -8.69 15.83 -7.51
C LYS A 94 -7.93 17.10 -7.89
N ARG A 95 -6.70 17.26 -7.38
CA ARG A 95 -5.82 18.40 -7.69
C ARG A 95 -4.99 18.21 -8.97
N ARG A 96 -5.16 17.11 -9.71
CA ARG A 96 -4.47 16.80 -10.98
C ARG A 96 -2.94 16.92 -10.90
N PHE A 97 -2.32 16.38 -9.84
CA PHE A 97 -0.84 16.34 -9.72
C PHE A 97 -0.18 15.50 -10.83
N SER A 98 1.15 15.66 -11.00
CA SER A 98 1.94 14.82 -11.91
C SER A 98 2.08 13.40 -11.35
N HIS A 99 2.02 12.40 -12.24
CA HIS A 99 2.08 10.97 -11.86
C HIS A 99 3.30 10.62 -10.99
N VAL A 100 4.46 11.12 -11.38
CA VAL A 100 5.73 10.88 -10.67
C VAL A 100 5.68 11.48 -9.26
N ALA A 101 5.16 12.71 -9.11
CA ALA A 101 5.05 13.33 -7.80
C ALA A 101 4.13 12.55 -6.86
N ILE A 102 3.01 12.00 -7.37
CA ILE A 102 2.08 11.20 -6.55
C ILE A 102 2.75 9.92 -6.05
N ILE A 103 3.49 9.22 -6.93
CA ILE A 103 4.17 7.97 -6.57
C ILE A 103 5.29 8.24 -5.58
N VAL A 104 6.14 9.24 -5.84
CA VAL A 104 7.28 9.56 -4.98
C VAL A 104 6.83 10.06 -3.61
N LEU A 105 5.88 11.01 -3.56
CA LEU A 105 5.36 11.52 -2.28
C LEU A 105 4.55 10.45 -1.54
N GLY A 106 3.80 9.60 -2.25
CA GLY A 106 3.09 8.47 -1.66
C GLY A 106 4.05 7.44 -1.06
N ALA A 107 5.13 7.10 -1.77
CA ALA A 107 6.16 6.18 -1.29
C ALA A 107 6.93 6.76 -0.10
N LEU A 108 7.33 8.04 -0.16
CA LEU A 108 7.99 8.72 0.95
C LEU A 108 7.08 8.80 2.19
N GLY A 109 5.82 9.23 2.00
CA GLY A 109 4.86 9.34 3.09
C GLY A 109 4.51 8.00 3.71
N GLY A 110 4.29 6.96 2.89
CA GLY A 110 4.01 5.62 3.37
C GLY A 110 5.21 4.97 4.06
N ALA A 111 6.42 5.15 3.51
CA ALA A 111 7.64 4.65 4.13
C ALA A 111 7.90 5.33 5.47
N LEU A 112 7.68 6.65 5.56
CA LEU A 112 7.81 7.39 6.80
C LEU A 112 6.77 6.94 7.83
N PHE A 113 5.52 6.72 7.42
CA PHE A 113 4.47 6.20 8.30
C PHE A 113 4.84 4.82 8.87
N LEU A 114 5.24 3.88 8.01
CA LEU A 114 5.66 2.54 8.43
C LEU A 114 6.92 2.59 9.30
N TYR A 115 7.87 3.46 8.97
CA TYR A 115 9.08 3.69 9.76
C TYR A 115 8.75 4.19 11.17
N CYS A 116 7.92 5.24 11.28
CA CYS A 116 7.46 5.75 12.57
C CYS A 116 6.67 4.68 13.35
N TRP A 117 5.84 3.90 12.67
CA TRP A 117 5.09 2.82 13.30
C TRP A 117 6.01 1.75 13.88
N LEU A 118 6.97 1.25 13.10
CA LEU A 118 7.96 0.28 13.56
C LEU A 118 8.79 0.82 14.73
N PHE A 119 9.19 2.09 14.67
CA PHE A 119 9.92 2.76 15.74
C PHE A 119 9.09 2.89 17.02
N LEU A 120 7.79 3.17 16.92
CA LEU A 120 6.90 3.15 18.09
C LEU A 120 6.79 1.75 18.66
N LEU A 121 6.66 0.72 17.82
CA LEU A 121 6.61 -0.67 18.28
C LEU A 121 7.88 -1.07 19.04
N THR A 122 9.06 -0.70 18.56
CA THR A 122 10.31 -0.99 19.27
C THR A 122 10.38 -0.28 20.62
N LEU A 123 9.91 0.96 20.71
CA LEU A 123 9.86 1.73 21.95
C LEU A 123 8.86 1.16 22.97
N PHE A 124 7.65 0.80 22.54
CA PHE A 124 6.59 0.32 23.44
C PHE A 124 6.76 -1.15 23.83
N PHE A 125 7.14 -2.02 22.90
CA PHE A 125 7.23 -3.46 23.14
C PHE A 125 8.63 -3.92 23.54
N HIS A 126 9.60 -3.01 23.66
CA HIS A 126 11.01 -3.32 23.96
C HIS A 126 11.56 -4.43 23.07
N LEU A 127 11.14 -4.47 21.80
CA LEU A 127 11.66 -5.42 20.83
C LEU A 127 13.16 -5.15 20.70
N SER A 128 13.98 -6.09 21.18
CA SER A 128 15.42 -5.98 21.13
C SER A 128 15.86 -5.97 19.66
N LEU A 129 16.29 -4.82 19.15
CA LEU A 129 16.89 -4.74 17.81
C LEU A 129 18.11 -5.67 17.67
N GLN A 130 18.73 -6.03 18.81
CA GLN A 130 19.77 -7.04 18.89
C GLN A 130 19.33 -8.40 18.33
N SER A 131 18.13 -8.89 18.64
CA SER A 131 17.67 -10.18 18.12
C SER A 131 17.47 -10.16 16.60
N PHE A 132 17.16 -8.99 16.03
CA PHE A 132 17.10 -8.80 14.58
C PHE A 132 18.51 -8.84 13.96
N PHE A 133 19.48 -8.17 14.57
CA PHE A 133 20.89 -8.24 14.11
C PHE A 133 21.48 -9.64 14.26
N ASP A 134 21.17 -10.33 15.35
CA ASP A 134 21.57 -11.73 15.57
C ASP A 134 20.95 -12.63 14.51
N SER A 135 19.69 -12.39 14.12
CA SER A 135 19.03 -13.13 13.03
C SER A 135 19.68 -12.89 11.68
N ILE A 136 20.18 -11.67 11.41
CA ILE A 136 20.94 -11.37 10.20
C ILE A 136 22.26 -12.15 10.20
N HIS A 137 23.01 -12.11 11.29
CA HIS A 137 24.28 -12.85 11.39
C HIS A 137 24.07 -14.36 11.29
N GLN A 138 23.02 -14.91 11.91
CA GLN A 138 22.66 -16.33 11.75
C GLN A 138 22.31 -16.68 10.29
N ALA A 139 21.61 -15.79 9.58
CA ALA A 139 21.31 -15.99 8.16
C ALA A 139 22.59 -15.96 7.31
N GLU A 140 23.53 -15.08 7.62
CA GLU A 140 24.85 -15.03 6.96
C GLU A 140 25.65 -16.30 7.20
N GLU A 141 25.74 -16.76 8.44
CA GLU A 141 26.43 -18.01 8.81
C GLU A 141 25.82 -19.23 8.11
N ALA A 142 24.50 -19.24 7.88
CA ALA A 142 23.83 -20.30 7.13
C ALA A 142 24.02 -20.18 5.61
N LEU A 143 24.01 -18.97 5.05
CA LEU A 143 24.05 -18.73 3.61
C LEU A 143 25.47 -18.74 3.02
N PHE A 144 26.45 -18.18 3.73
CA PHE A 144 27.80 -18.01 3.20
C PHE A 144 28.51 -19.33 2.89
N PRO A 145 28.39 -20.42 3.67
CA PRO A 145 28.95 -21.73 3.31
C PRO A 145 28.27 -22.35 2.08
N VAL A 146 26.95 -22.18 1.94
CA VAL A 146 26.20 -22.67 0.77
C VAL A 146 26.65 -21.93 -0.50
N LEU A 147 26.81 -20.61 -0.42
CA LEU A 147 27.34 -19.80 -1.51
C LEU A 147 28.80 -20.17 -1.80
N ALA A 148 29.65 -20.30 -0.77
CA ALA A 148 31.05 -20.70 -0.91
C ALA A 148 31.17 -22.02 -1.68
N SER A 149 30.44 -23.04 -1.26
CA SER A 149 30.44 -24.35 -1.93
C SER A 149 29.90 -24.29 -3.36
N SER A 150 28.97 -23.38 -3.66
CA SER A 150 28.46 -23.14 -5.01
C SER A 150 29.51 -22.50 -5.91
N TYR A 151 30.25 -21.50 -5.41
CA TYR A 151 31.35 -20.85 -6.12
C TYR A 151 32.57 -21.76 -6.30
N GLU A 152 32.86 -22.63 -5.32
CA GLU A 152 33.91 -23.64 -5.43
C GLU A 152 33.61 -24.68 -6.50
N ARG A 153 32.35 -25.14 -6.62
CA ARG A 153 31.91 -26.04 -7.71
C ARG A 153 32.04 -25.42 -9.10
N MET A 154 31.99 -24.09 -9.20
CA MET A 154 32.19 -23.35 -10.45
C MET A 154 33.67 -23.00 -10.70
N GLY A 155 34.59 -23.46 -9.84
CA GLY A 155 36.04 -23.19 -9.95
C GLY A 155 36.45 -21.76 -9.55
N GLN A 156 35.55 -20.98 -8.95
CA GLN A 156 35.77 -19.56 -8.60
C GLN A 156 35.88 -19.32 -7.08
N GLY A 157 36.32 -20.33 -6.31
CA GLY A 157 36.44 -20.23 -4.85
C GLY A 157 37.43 -19.15 -4.36
N GLU A 158 38.48 -18.86 -5.13
CA GLU A 158 39.41 -17.75 -4.86
C GLU A 158 38.70 -16.38 -4.93
N MET A 159 37.85 -16.18 -5.94
CA MET A 159 37.08 -14.94 -6.12
C MET A 159 36.07 -14.74 -4.99
N TRP A 160 35.48 -15.83 -4.51
CA TRP A 160 34.60 -15.80 -3.34
C TRP A 160 35.34 -15.30 -2.09
N ARG A 161 36.50 -15.88 -1.78
CA ARG A 161 37.27 -15.56 -0.56
C ARG A 161 37.86 -14.15 -0.58
N GLN A 162 38.35 -13.68 -1.72
CA GLN A 162 39.08 -12.41 -1.81
C GLN A 162 38.20 -11.20 -2.14
N THR A 163 37.12 -11.40 -2.91
CA THR A 163 36.33 -10.27 -3.43
C THR A 163 34.90 -10.26 -2.90
N ILE A 164 34.18 -11.39 -2.97
CA ILE A 164 32.74 -11.40 -2.71
C ILE A 164 32.43 -11.46 -1.20
N HIS A 165 33.07 -12.37 -0.47
CA HIS A 165 32.87 -12.53 0.98
C HIS A 165 33.17 -11.25 1.79
N PRO A 166 34.33 -10.57 1.63
CA PRO A 166 34.59 -9.36 2.41
C PRO A 166 33.66 -8.19 2.04
N GLN A 167 33.19 -8.10 0.79
CA GLN A 167 32.21 -7.08 0.37
C GLN A 167 30.84 -7.33 1.01
N LEU A 168 30.39 -8.58 1.10
CA LEU A 168 29.14 -8.95 1.75
C LEU A 168 29.16 -8.60 3.24
N VAL A 169 30.24 -8.98 3.94
CA VAL A 169 30.42 -8.65 5.37
C VAL A 169 30.51 -7.14 5.59
N ALA A 170 31.24 -6.41 4.73
CA ALA A 170 31.31 -4.95 4.81
C ALA A 170 29.94 -4.28 4.60
N ALA A 171 29.14 -4.77 3.64
CA ALA A 171 27.79 -4.28 3.40
C ALA A 171 26.87 -4.54 4.61
N SER A 172 26.96 -5.72 5.21
CA SER A 172 26.21 -6.08 6.42
C SER A 172 26.56 -5.20 7.62
N ASN A 173 27.85 -5.03 7.90
CA ASN A 173 28.33 -4.14 8.97
C ASN A 173 27.89 -2.69 8.74
N TRP A 174 27.86 -2.22 7.48
CA TRP A 174 27.35 -0.90 7.13
C TRP A 174 25.83 -0.79 7.37
N LEU A 175 25.06 -1.82 7.00
CA LEU A 175 23.62 -1.90 7.25
C LEU A 175 23.28 -1.89 8.73
N ILE A 176 24.07 -2.55 9.58
CA ILE A 176 23.90 -2.60 11.04
C ILE A 176 24.31 -1.27 11.67
N THR A 177 25.43 -0.67 11.23
CA THR A 177 25.92 0.62 11.75
C THR A 177 24.92 1.74 11.45
N TYR A 178 24.35 1.77 10.24
CA TYR A 178 23.35 2.74 9.81
C TYR A 178 21.95 2.15 9.76
N TRP A 179 21.59 1.30 10.72
CA TRP A 179 20.33 0.53 10.74
C TRP A 179 19.07 1.39 10.57
N TRP A 180 19.07 2.60 11.13
CA TRP A 180 17.95 3.54 11.05
C TRP A 180 17.72 4.04 9.62
N LEU A 181 18.80 4.37 8.90
CA LEU A 181 18.74 4.83 7.52
C LEU A 181 18.49 3.68 6.55
N SER A 182 19.14 2.53 6.78
CA SER A 182 18.98 1.34 5.95
C SER A 182 17.57 0.78 6.01
N LEU A 183 16.93 0.79 7.19
CA LEU A 183 15.54 0.38 7.36
C LEU A 183 14.59 1.29 6.57
N TYR A 184 14.77 2.62 6.66
CA TYR A 184 13.94 3.56 5.88
C TYR A 184 14.11 3.36 4.37
N LEU A 185 15.36 3.18 3.90
CA LEU A 185 15.64 2.90 2.49
C LEU A 185 15.06 1.55 2.03
N ALA A 186 15.16 0.51 2.85
CA ALA A 186 14.58 -0.80 2.57
C ALA A 186 13.04 -0.73 2.49
N LEU A 187 12.39 0.00 3.41
CA LEU A 187 10.96 0.25 3.32
C LEU A 187 10.60 0.98 2.03
N LEU A 188 11.39 1.98 1.63
CA LEU A 188 11.14 2.74 0.41
C LEU A 188 11.24 1.85 -0.83
N THR A 189 12.27 1.01 -0.94
CA THR A 189 12.43 0.11 -2.09
C THR A 189 11.34 -0.95 -2.17
N ILE A 190 10.87 -1.48 -1.03
CA ILE A 190 9.76 -2.44 -0.97
C ILE A 190 8.42 -1.76 -1.28
N LEU A 191 8.21 -0.55 -0.78
CA LEU A 191 6.92 0.13 -0.89
C LEU A 191 6.69 0.78 -2.25
N LEU A 192 7.75 1.19 -2.95
CA LEU A 192 7.65 1.81 -4.28
C LEU A 192 6.84 0.98 -5.29
N PRO A 193 7.11 -0.32 -5.54
CA PRO A 193 6.29 -1.13 -6.43
C PRO A 193 4.85 -1.30 -5.94
N VAL A 194 4.64 -1.36 -4.62
CA VAL A 194 3.31 -1.46 -4.01
C VAL A 194 2.49 -0.19 -4.28
N VAL A 195 3.06 0.99 -4.05
CA VAL A 195 2.41 2.29 -4.30
C VAL A 195 2.09 2.45 -5.78
N VAL A 196 2.99 2.03 -6.67
CA VAL A 196 2.72 2.02 -8.12
C VAL A 196 1.52 1.12 -8.43
N CYS A 197 1.47 -0.08 -7.86
CA CYS A 197 0.36 -1.02 -8.06
C CYS A 197 -0.98 -0.44 -7.59
N VAL A 198 -1.03 0.07 -6.34
CA VAL A 198 -2.21 0.70 -5.75
C VAL A 198 -2.65 1.91 -6.57
N TYR A 199 -1.71 2.76 -7.00
CA TYR A 199 -2.00 3.92 -7.82
C TYR A 199 -2.62 3.53 -9.18
N VAL A 200 -2.01 2.59 -9.89
CA VAL A 200 -2.50 2.12 -11.21
C VAL A 200 -3.89 1.51 -11.08
N ALA A 201 -4.09 0.66 -10.09
CA ALA A 201 -5.38 0.01 -9.86
C ALA A 201 -6.47 1.03 -9.45
N THR A 202 -6.15 1.96 -8.54
CA THR A 202 -7.07 3.02 -8.14
C THR A 202 -7.43 3.93 -9.31
N ASN A 203 -6.45 4.39 -10.10
CA ASN A 203 -6.70 5.23 -11.27
C ASN A 203 -7.62 4.51 -12.28
N THR A 204 -7.39 3.21 -12.50
CA THR A 204 -8.22 2.41 -13.42
C THR A 204 -9.65 2.27 -12.92
N LEU A 205 -9.85 1.96 -11.63
CA LEU A 205 -11.17 1.78 -11.03
C LEU A 205 -11.95 3.09 -10.97
N VAL A 206 -11.31 4.19 -10.58
CA VAL A 206 -11.92 5.52 -10.53
C VAL A 206 -12.35 5.99 -11.92
N ARG A 207 -11.53 5.75 -12.95
CA ARG A 207 -11.93 6.01 -14.35
C ARG A 207 -13.12 5.15 -14.79
N TRP A 208 -13.17 3.90 -14.35
CA TRP A 208 -14.30 3.02 -14.67
C TRP A 208 -15.61 3.49 -14.03
N LEU A 209 -15.53 4.10 -12.85
CA LEU A 209 -16.64 4.79 -12.19
C LEU A 209 -17.05 6.12 -12.87
N GLY A 210 -16.38 6.52 -13.94
CA GLY A 210 -16.73 7.70 -14.75
C GLY A 210 -16.06 9.01 -14.34
N TYR A 211 -15.05 8.97 -13.46
CA TYR A 211 -14.31 10.19 -13.07
C TYR A 211 -13.22 10.55 -14.07
N GLU A 212 -13.13 11.84 -14.39
CA GLU A 212 -12.06 12.40 -15.21
C GLU A 212 -10.74 12.56 -14.42
N VAL A 213 -9.96 11.49 -14.37
CA VAL A 213 -8.59 11.50 -13.81
C VAL A 213 -7.56 11.41 -14.94
N ARG A 214 -6.37 11.99 -14.74
CA ARG A 214 -5.30 11.96 -15.75
C ARG A 214 -4.99 10.51 -16.16
N PRO A 215 -4.95 10.20 -17.47
CA PRO A 215 -4.64 8.86 -17.93
C PRO A 215 -3.17 8.54 -17.66
N PHE A 216 -2.93 7.34 -17.13
CA PHE A 216 -1.58 6.78 -17.03
C PHE A 216 -1.02 6.56 -18.45
N PRO A 217 0.28 6.80 -18.70
CA PRO A 217 0.85 6.82 -20.05
C PRO A 217 0.84 5.48 -20.82
N ASN A 218 0.27 4.39 -20.27
CA ASN A 218 0.24 3.09 -20.95
C ASN A 218 -1.20 2.57 -21.13
N ASP A 219 -1.88 3.05 -22.18
CA ASP A 219 -3.24 2.62 -22.57
C ASP A 219 -3.34 1.10 -22.85
N ARG A 220 -2.22 0.43 -23.15
CA ARG A 220 -2.21 -1.01 -23.49
C ARG A 220 -2.61 -1.91 -22.31
N PHE A 221 -2.27 -1.53 -21.08
CA PHE A 221 -2.65 -2.31 -19.88
C PHE A 221 -4.15 -2.20 -19.59
N ILE A 222 -4.71 -1.01 -19.79
CA ILE A 222 -6.14 -0.72 -19.64
C ILE A 222 -6.96 -1.52 -20.65
N HIS A 223 -6.48 -1.64 -21.90
CA HIS A 223 -7.13 -2.48 -22.91
C HIS A 223 -7.12 -3.97 -22.57
N ARG A 224 -5.99 -4.52 -22.05
CA ARG A 224 -5.93 -5.93 -21.63
C ARG A 224 -6.83 -6.22 -20.43
N LEU A 225 -6.85 -5.34 -19.42
CA LEU A 225 -7.73 -5.51 -18.26
C LEU A 225 -9.21 -5.42 -18.64
N ARG A 226 -9.57 -4.48 -19.53
CA ARG A 226 -10.94 -4.34 -20.07
C ARG A 226 -11.36 -5.60 -20.83
N TRP A 227 -10.46 -6.23 -21.58
CA TRP A 227 -10.73 -7.47 -22.29
C TRP A 227 -10.96 -8.66 -21.34
N LEU A 228 -10.14 -8.79 -20.29
CA LEU A 228 -10.25 -9.82 -19.26
C LEU A 228 -11.57 -9.72 -18.47
N PHE A 229 -11.96 -8.51 -18.07
CA PHE A 229 -13.20 -8.30 -17.31
C PHE A 229 -14.47 -8.36 -18.16
N GLN A 230 -14.41 -8.02 -19.47
CA GLN A 230 -15.55 -8.21 -20.38
C GLN A 230 -15.91 -9.69 -20.60
N ARG A 231 -15.00 -10.62 -20.29
CA ARG A 231 -15.32 -12.05 -20.24
C ARG A 231 -16.04 -12.46 -18.96
N LEU A 232 -15.87 -11.73 -17.86
CA LEU A 232 -16.42 -12.07 -16.55
C LEU A 232 -17.78 -11.42 -16.26
N ILE A 233 -18.12 -10.28 -16.89
CA ILE A 233 -19.40 -9.59 -16.69
C ILE A 233 -20.32 -9.80 -17.91
N PRO A 234 -21.44 -10.57 -17.79
CA PRO A 234 -22.37 -10.73 -18.90
C PRO A 234 -23.00 -9.38 -19.27
N ARG A 235 -22.86 -9.02 -20.55
CA ARG A 235 -23.25 -7.74 -21.20
C ARG A 235 -24.72 -7.30 -21.01
N LYS A 236 -25.57 -8.07 -20.32
CA LYS A 236 -27.01 -7.79 -20.19
C LYS A 236 -27.36 -6.71 -19.15
N MET A 237 -26.48 -6.35 -18.20
CA MET A 237 -26.80 -5.30 -17.20
C MET A 237 -26.55 -3.86 -17.68
N ILE A 238 -25.69 -3.63 -18.66
CA ILE A 238 -25.29 -2.25 -19.06
C ILE A 238 -26.39 -1.53 -19.87
N LYS A 239 -27.27 -2.26 -20.55
CA LYS A 239 -28.35 -1.64 -21.35
C LYS A 239 -29.53 -1.11 -20.51
N LYS A 240 -29.72 -1.55 -19.26
CA LYS A 240 -30.91 -1.20 -18.47
C LYS A 240 -30.81 0.12 -17.70
N VAL A 241 -29.61 0.68 -17.54
CA VAL A 241 -29.40 1.95 -16.80
C VAL A 241 -29.51 3.18 -17.71
N ARG A 242 -29.30 3.03 -19.03
CA ARG A 242 -29.41 4.15 -19.99
C ARG A 242 -30.85 4.52 -20.35
N SER A 243 -31.86 3.72 -19.99
CA SER A 243 -33.26 3.99 -20.32
C SER A 243 -34.06 4.64 -19.18
N ARG A 244 -33.40 5.12 -18.11
CA ARG A 244 -34.06 5.75 -16.95
C ARG A 244 -33.35 7.01 -16.43
N PHE A 245 -32.46 7.60 -17.23
CA PHE A 245 -31.94 8.95 -17.03
C PHE A 245 -32.21 9.77 -18.27
#